data_AF-A0A6B0WDR0-F1
#
_entry.id   AF-A0A6B0WDR0-F1
#
_cell.length_a   1.000
_cell.length_b   1.000
_cell.length_c   1.000
_cell.angle_alpha   90.00
_cell.angle_beta   90.00
_cell.angle_gamma   90.00
#
_symmetry.space_group_name_H-M   'P 1'
#
loop_
_entity.id
_entity.type
_entity.pdbx_description
1 polymer ?
#
loop_
_entity_poly.entity_id
_entity_poly.type
_entity_poly.pdbx_seq_one_letter_code
_entity_poly.pdbx_strand_id
1 'polypeptide(L)' 'MYPEFFIAPMREELTRLGVKELRTAKDVDDAVAGQSGTLMLVVNSVCGCAAGRARPGVALALQHGTRPDVVATVFAGA' A
#
# COMPACT_ATOMS: atom_id res chain seq x y z
N MET A 1 -2.78 -18.12 3.35
CA MET A 1 -1.64 -17.20 3.29
C MET A 1 -0.84 -17.54 2.04
N TYR A 2 -0.58 -16.57 1.17
CA TYR A 2 0.19 -16.81 -0.05
C TYR A 2 1.69 -16.97 0.25
N PRO A 3 2.45 -17.75 -0.54
CA PRO A 3 3.90 -17.84 -0.37
C PRO A 3 4.59 -16.49 -0.57
N GLU A 4 5.61 -16.16 0.25
CA GLU A 4 6.28 -14.85 0.20
C GLU A 4 6.87 -14.54 -1.18
N PHE A 5 7.55 -15.51 -1.82
CA PHE A 5 8.13 -15.32 -3.16
C PHE A 5 7.07 -14.96 -4.22
N PHE A 6 5.80 -15.33 -4.00
CA PHE A 6 4.71 -15.05 -4.92
C PHE A 6 4.17 -13.61 -4.74
N ILE A 7 4.08 -13.13 -3.50
CA ILE A 7 3.52 -11.80 -3.19
C ILE A 7 4.57 -10.69 -3.11
N ALA A 8 5.83 -11.02 -2.87
CA ALA A 8 6.95 -10.07 -2.84
C ALA A 8 6.96 -9.09 -4.04
N PRO A 9 6.88 -9.54 -5.31
CA PRO A 9 6.88 -8.61 -6.45
C PRO A 9 5.68 -7.65 -6.44
N MET A 10 4.52 -8.12 -5.96
CA MET A 10 3.29 -7.33 -5.88
C MET A 10 3.34 -6.28 -4.77
N ARG A 11 4.06 -6.57 -3.67
CA ARG A 11 4.36 -5.61 -2.59
C ARG A 11 5.33 -4.54 -3.08
N GLU A 12 6.38 -4.98 -3.77
CA GLU A 12 7.41 -4.09 -4.31
C GLU A 12 6.88 -3.08 -5.34
N GLU A 13 5.82 -3.40 -6.08
CA GLU A 13 5.16 -2.44 -6.98
C GLU A 13 4.72 -1.16 -6.25
N LEU A 14 4.32 -1.25 -4.99
CA LEU A 14 3.94 -0.08 -4.19
C LEU A 14 5.11 0.47 -3.36
N THR A 15 5.94 -0.39 -2.76
CA THR A 15 7.05 0.09 -1.91
C THR A 15 8.12 0.85 -2.70
N ARG A 16 8.37 0.48 -3.97
CA ARG A 16 9.25 1.24 -4.87
C ARG A 16 8.75 2.67 -5.16
N LEU A 17 7.46 2.94 -4.94
CA LEU A 17 6.86 4.26 -5.09
C LEU A 17 6.91 5.07 -3.79
N GLY A 18 7.55 4.55 -2.74
CA GLY A 18 7.62 5.18 -1.42
C GLY A 18 6.41 4.89 -0.52
N VAL A 19 5.52 3.98 -0.92
CA VAL A 19 4.39 3.56 -0.08
C VAL A 19 4.89 2.70 1.08
N LYS A 20 4.62 3.12 2.31
CA LYS A 20 5.06 2.40 3.51
C LYS A 20 4.26 1.11 3.69
N GLU A 21 4.94 -0.01 3.81
CA GLU A 21 4.27 -1.29 4.04
C GLU A 21 4.07 -1.57 5.53
N LEU A 22 2.86 -2.00 5.90
CA LEU A 22 2.47 -2.35 7.26
C LEU A 22 2.23 -3.86 7.32
N ARG A 23 2.98 -4.58 8.16
CA ARG A 23 2.96 -6.05 8.20
C ARG A 23 2.23 -6.61 9.42
N THR A 24 2.02 -5.79 10.44
CA THR A 24 1.39 -6.20 11.70
C THR A 24 0.20 -5.32 12.04
N ALA A 25 -0.72 -5.83 12.87
CA ALA A 25 -1.83 -5.04 13.38
C ALA A 25 -1.33 -3.78 14.12
N LYS A 26 -0.25 -3.93 14.90
CA LYS A 26 0.40 -2.81 15.58
C LYS A 26 0.88 -1.73 14.60
N ASP A 27 1.49 -2.11 13.47
CA ASP A 27 1.94 -1.14 12.46
C ASP A 27 0.75 -0.35 11.87
N VAL A 28 -0.41 -1.00 11.73
CA VAL A 28 -1.65 -0.38 11.27
C VAL A 28 -2.19 0.58 12.33
N ASP A 29 -2.30 0.12 13.58
CA ASP A 29 -2.76 0.94 14.70
C ASP A 29 -1.89 2.19 14.87
N ASP A 30 -0.57 2.02 14.84
CA ASP A 30 0.39 3.13 14.94
C ASP A 30 0.27 4.09 13.74
N ALA A 31 0.03 3.59 12.53
CA ALA A 31 -0.15 4.43 11.35
C ALA A 31 -1.45 5.25 11.39
N VAL A 32 -2.54 4.67 11.92
CA VAL A 32 -3.86 5.33 11.99
C VAL A 32 -3.94 6.28 13.18
N ALA A 33 -3.51 5.84 14.37
CA ALA A 33 -3.61 6.63 15.60
C ALA A 33 -2.52 7.70 15.72
N GLY A 34 -1.35 7.44 15.13
CA GLY A 34 -0.16 8.30 15.26
C GLY A 34 -0.09 9.49 14.29
N GLN A 35 -1.08 9.66 13.41
CA GLN A 35 -1.02 10.68 12.35
C GLN A 35 -2.02 11.82 12.55
N SER A 36 -1.50 13.03 12.42
CA SER A 36 -2.28 14.21 12.05
C SER A 36 -2.20 14.41 10.54
N GLY A 37 -3.33 14.75 9.91
CA GLY A 37 -3.41 14.95 8.46
C GLY A 37 -4.11 13.80 7.72
N THR A 38 -3.75 13.61 6.47
CA THR A 38 -4.40 12.69 5.54
C THR A 38 -3.57 11.44 5.29
N LEU A 39 -4.16 10.29 5.62
CA LEU A 39 -3.59 8.97 5.35
C LEU A 39 -4.31 8.34 4.15
N MET A 40 -3.54 7.99 3.12
CA MET A 40 -4.01 7.08 2.07
C MET A 40 -3.53 5.66 2.37
N LEU A 41 -4.48 4.79 2.74
CA LEU A 41 -4.21 3.36 2.96
C LEU A 41 -4.64 2.54 1.74
N VAL A 42 -3.68 1.87 1.11
CA VAL A 42 -3.90 0.97 -0.03
C VAL A 42 -4.00 -0.47 0.47
N VAL A 43 -5.18 -1.06 0.40
CA VAL A 43 -5.38 -2.49 0.64
C VAL A 43 -5.00 -3.25 -0.63
N ASN A 44 -3.74 -3.68 -0.72
CA ASN A 44 -3.21 -4.42 -1.85
C ASN A 44 -3.68 -5.89 -1.81
N SER A 45 -3.66 -6.56 -2.95
CA SER A 45 -4.05 -7.98 -3.07
C SER A 45 -3.43 -8.62 -4.32
N VAL A 46 -3.62 -9.94 -4.45
CA VAL A 46 -3.21 -10.70 -5.64
C VAL A 46 -4.18 -10.58 -6.83
N CYS A 47 -5.35 -9.98 -6.63
CA CYS A 47 -6.41 -9.95 -7.63
C CYS A 47 -6.00 -9.19 -8.90
N GLY A 48 -6.49 -9.62 -10.06
CA GLY A 48 -6.16 -8.98 -11.35
C GLY A 48 -6.55 -7.50 -11.42
N CYS A 49 -7.57 -7.06 -10.70
CA CYS A 49 -7.93 -5.65 -10.59
C CYS A 49 -6.89 -4.83 -9.80
N ALA A 50 -6.20 -5.43 -8.83
CA ALA A 50 -5.10 -4.76 -8.13
C ALA A 50 -3.93 -4.53 -9.08
N ALA A 51 -3.56 -5.56 -9.85
CA ALA A 51 -2.48 -5.49 -10.84
C ALA A 51 -2.79 -4.53 -12.00
N GLY A 52 -3.97 -4.65 -12.62
CA GLY A 52 -4.31 -3.91 -13.83
C GLY A 52 -4.88 -2.51 -13.59
N ARG A 53 -5.29 -2.17 -12.36
CA ARG A 53 -5.94 -0.88 -12.07
C ARG A 53 -5.43 -0.23 -10.79
N ALA A 54 -5.52 -0.90 -9.64
CA ALA A 54 -5.27 -0.22 -8.36
C ALA A 54 -3.80 0.22 -8.22
N ARG A 55 -2.82 -0.69 -8.40
CA ARG A 55 -1.39 -0.36 -8.27
C ARG A 55 -0.93 0.67 -9.32
N PRO A 56 -1.29 0.54 -10.62
CA PRO A 56 -1.02 1.60 -11.61
C PRO A 56 -1.71 2.93 -11.27
N GLY A 57 -2.95 2.88 -10.76
CA GLY A 57 -3.70 4.07 -10.36
C GLY A 57 -3.04 4.81 -9.19
N VAL A 58 -2.52 4.08 -8.19
CA VAL A 58 -1.72 4.67 -7.11
C VAL A 58 -0.44 5.28 -7.65
N ALA A 59 0.25 4.60 -8.57
CA ALA A 59 1.47 5.13 -9.20
C ALA A 59 1.24 6.45 -9.95
N LEU A 60 0.09 6.59 -10.63
CA LEU A 60 -0.31 7.84 -11.28
C LEU A 60 -0.74 8.90 -10.24
N ALA A 61 -1.52 8.51 -9.23
CA ALA A 61 -1.97 9.42 -8.18
C ALA A 61 -0.80 10.09 -7.45
N LEU A 62 0.25 9.32 -7.17
CA LEU A 62 1.48 9.78 -6.52
C LEU A 62 2.33 10.72 -7.38
N GLN A 63 1.98 11.00 -8.63
CA GLN A 63 2.67 11.98 -9.47
C GLN A 63 2.08 13.40 -9.35
N HIS A 64 0.86 13.55 -8.81
CA HIS A 64 0.20 14.85 -8.64
C HIS A 64 0.90 15.73 -7.59
N GLY A 65 0.65 17.05 -7.62
CA GLY A 65 1.19 17.99 -6.62
C GLY A 65 0.53 17.87 -5.25
N THR A 66 -0.79 17.73 -5.22
CA THR A 66 -1.55 17.46 -3.99
C THR A 66 -1.46 15.98 -3.65
N ARG A 67 -0.88 15.65 -2.50
CA ARG A 67 -0.68 14.27 -2.05
C ARG A 67 -1.13 14.12 -0.60
N PRO A 68 -1.51 12.91 -0.18
CA PRO A 68 -1.67 12.58 1.23
C PRO A 68 -0.36 12.81 1.98
N ASP A 69 -0.47 13.16 3.25
CA ASP A 69 0.69 13.34 4.13
C ASP A 69 1.45 12.02 4.32
N VAL A 70 0.69 10.92 4.39
CA VAL A 70 1.25 9.57 4.44
C VAL A 70 0.51 8.64 3.48
N VAL A 71 1.29 7.78 2.83
CA VAL A 71 0.76 6.71 1.97
C VAL A 71 1.31 5.38 2.48
N ALA A 72 0.41 4.47 2.83
CA ALA A 72 0.74 3.17 3.38
C ALA A 72 -0.02 2.05 2.69
N THR A 73 0.45 0.80 2.82
CA THR A 73 -0.20 -0.37 2.26
C THR A 73 -0.18 -1.55 3.22
N VAL A 74 -1.28 -2.31 3.20
CA VAL A 74 -1.41 -3.66 3.77
C VAL A 74 -1.67 -4.63 2.63
N PHE A 75 -1.37 -5.92 2.83
CA PHE A 75 -1.60 -6.94 1.81
C PHE A 75 -2.67 -7.93 2.28
N ALA A 76 -3.83 -7.94 1.62
CA ALA A 76 -4.92 -8.83 1.97
C ALA A 76 -4.58 -10.29 1.63
N GLY A 77 -4.69 -11.18 2.63
CA GLY A 77 -4.43 -12.61 2.49
C GLY A 77 -2.95 -13.01 2.59
N ALA A 78 -2.08 -12.05 2.91
CA ALA A 78 -0.70 -12.28 3.34
C ALA A 78 -0.59 -12.44 4.85
#